data_AF-A0A942T1I5-F1
#
_entry.id   AF-A0A942T1I5-F1
#
_cell.length_a   1.000
_cell.length_b   1.000
_cell.length_c   1.000
_cell.angle_alpha   90.00
_cell.angle_beta   90.00
_cell.angle_gamma   90.00
#
_symmetry.space_group_name_H-M   'P 1'
#
loop_
_entity.id
_entity.type
_entity.pdbx_description
1 polymer ?
#
loop_
_entity_poly.entity_id
_entity_poly.type
_entity_poly.pdbx_seq_one_letter_code
_entity_poly.pdbx_strand_id
1 'polypeptide(L)'
;MAGSPLVAALVDVGPTAPQWRTTFEGEAHAAVGSSAATVLRDWRAELLAEVDRATRRDRRRPAAANVSGSWWSTPPSGLLTTTPSTGDGADGSIGLWAVEDGFGWEHATVAAATPPTGARVLVVDDAAGWAHLCRRWSVDVSDTTRRHDWYRTTGRDGRWVTPDWVGVAEEYDAVHLTVRGWLRAAGTAVEVDDRNAGVIAGWTPGTTAWLTDASPSLGSGEPWSRRGHDAGWTTD
;
A
#
# COMPACT_ATOMS: atom_id res chain seq x y z
N MET A 1 -14.59 18.88 21.65
CA MET A 1 -13.42 19.55 21.05
C MET A 1 -13.68 19.67 19.56
N ALA A 2 -13.62 20.87 18.99
CA ALA A 2 -13.71 21.04 17.54
C ALA A 2 -12.38 20.59 16.93
N GLY A 3 -12.38 19.51 16.16
CA GLY A 3 -11.21 19.08 15.40
C GLY A 3 -10.92 20.05 14.26
N SER A 4 -9.66 20.11 13.82
CA SER A 4 -9.28 20.89 12.64
C SER A 4 -10.07 20.40 11.41
N PRO A 5 -10.77 21.28 10.66
CA PRO A 5 -11.49 20.89 9.44
C PRO A 5 -10.59 20.26 8.38
N LEU A 6 -9.31 20.67 8.31
CA LEU A 6 -8.32 20.09 7.41
C LEU A 6 -8.04 18.63 7.76
N VAL A 7 -7.90 18.33 9.06
CA VAL A 7 -7.67 16.96 9.53
C VAL A 7 -8.91 16.11 9.25
N ALA A 8 -10.11 16.64 9.47
CA ALA A 8 -11.36 15.95 9.12
C ALA A 8 -11.44 15.64 7.62
N ALA A 9 -11.17 16.62 6.76
CA ALA A 9 -11.17 16.43 5.31
C ALA A 9 -10.15 15.36 4.85
N LEU A 10 -8.97 15.33 5.47
CA LEU A 10 -7.94 14.33 5.15
C LEU A 10 -8.33 12.92 5.60
N VAL A 11 -8.98 12.74 6.75
CA VAL A 11 -9.36 11.40 7.24
C VAL A 11 -10.68 10.89 6.67
N ASP A 12 -11.51 11.77 6.11
CA ASP A 12 -12.82 11.43 5.53
C ASP A 12 -12.75 11.22 4.00
N VAL A 13 -11.61 11.52 3.37
CA VAL A 13 -11.42 11.29 1.94
C VAL A 13 -11.35 9.78 1.64
N GLY A 14 -12.24 9.33 0.75
CA GLY A 14 -12.40 7.92 0.41
C GLY A 14 -12.13 7.61 -1.06
N PRO A 15 -12.35 6.36 -1.49
CA PRO A 15 -12.06 5.92 -2.86
C PRO A 15 -13.00 6.51 -3.92
N THR A 16 -14.12 7.08 -3.50
CA THR A 16 -15.10 7.76 -4.39
C THR A 16 -14.75 9.23 -4.62
N ALA A 17 -13.81 9.79 -3.87
CA ALA A 17 -13.29 11.12 -4.14
C ALA A 17 -12.52 11.10 -5.48
N PRO A 18 -12.38 12.24 -6.17
CA PRO A 18 -11.50 12.36 -7.31
C PRO A 18 -10.13 11.75 -7.02
N GLN A 19 -9.58 11.01 -7.99
CA GLN A 19 -8.34 10.25 -7.84
C GLN A 19 -7.29 10.78 -8.80
N TRP A 20 -6.02 10.62 -8.43
CA TRP A 20 -4.89 10.98 -9.25
C TRP A 20 -3.83 9.88 -9.22
N ARG A 21 -3.15 9.70 -10.35
CA ARG A 21 -1.92 8.93 -10.46
C ARG A 21 -0.75 9.88 -10.28
N THR A 22 0.08 9.62 -9.27
CA THR A 22 1.42 10.21 -9.17
C THR A 22 2.43 9.22 -9.72
N THR A 23 3.32 9.72 -10.57
CA THR A 23 4.43 8.96 -11.15
C THR A 23 5.70 9.74 -10.90
N PHE A 24 6.63 9.17 -10.14
CA PHE A 24 7.91 9.83 -9.87
C PHE A 24 8.96 9.49 -10.93
N GLU A 25 9.82 10.45 -11.26
CA GLU A 25 10.94 10.20 -12.17
C GLU A 25 11.97 9.27 -11.48
N GLY A 26 12.35 8.19 -12.17
CA GLY A 26 13.26 7.18 -11.63
C GLY A 26 12.59 6.15 -10.70
N GLU A 27 11.28 6.22 -10.49
CA GLU A 27 10.52 5.14 -9.85
C GLU A 27 10.53 3.90 -10.76
N ALA A 28 10.80 2.74 -10.17
CA ALA A 28 10.70 1.46 -10.88
C ALA A 28 9.23 1.17 -11.17
N HIS A 29 8.84 1.29 -12.43
CA HIS A 29 7.51 0.94 -12.89
C HIS A 29 7.47 -0.54 -13.30
N ALA A 30 6.28 -1.15 -13.26
CA ALA A 30 6.07 -2.41 -13.99
C ALA A 30 6.59 -2.25 -15.42
N ALA A 31 7.19 -3.32 -15.96
CA ALA A 31 7.56 -3.34 -17.36
C ALA A 31 6.34 -2.94 -18.21
N VAL A 32 6.52 -1.92 -19.05
CA VAL A 32 5.46 -1.33 -19.87
C VAL A 32 4.69 -2.45 -20.57
N GLY A 33 3.37 -2.52 -20.34
CA GLY A 33 2.48 -3.51 -20.94
C GLY A 33 2.25 -4.79 -20.12
N SER A 34 2.77 -4.91 -18.89
CA SER A 34 2.43 -6.02 -18.00
C SER A 34 1.00 -5.86 -17.46
N SER A 35 0.15 -6.87 -17.64
CA SER A 35 -1.19 -6.87 -17.05
C SER A 35 -1.14 -7.00 -15.52
N ALA A 36 -2.15 -6.47 -14.83
CA ALA A 36 -2.27 -6.59 -13.37
C ALA A 36 -2.26 -8.07 -12.94
N ALA A 37 -2.89 -8.94 -13.72
CA ALA A 37 -2.89 -10.39 -13.49
C ALA A 37 -1.48 -11.02 -13.58
N THR A 38 -0.59 -10.47 -14.41
CA THR A 38 0.80 -10.96 -14.51
C THR A 38 1.62 -10.47 -13.33
N VAL A 39 1.52 -9.18 -12.98
CA VAL A 39 2.18 -8.60 -11.81
C VAL A 39 1.80 -9.36 -10.53
N LEU A 40 0.51 -9.64 -10.32
CA LEU A 40 0.03 -10.38 -9.16
C LEU A 40 0.52 -11.85 -9.14
N ARG A 41 0.56 -12.51 -10.30
CA ARG A 41 1.04 -13.90 -10.41
C ARG A 41 2.52 -13.99 -10.06
N ASP A 42 3.32 -13.09 -10.61
CA ASP A 42 4.77 -13.07 -10.41
C ASP A 42 5.08 -12.74 -8.94
N TRP A 43 4.41 -11.72 -8.38
CA TRP A 43 4.47 -11.41 -6.95
C TRP A 43 4.14 -12.61 -6.06
N ARG A 44 3.04 -13.32 -6.35
CA ARG A 44 2.64 -14.48 -5.53
C ARG A 44 3.66 -15.61 -5.64
N ALA A 45 4.21 -15.85 -6.83
CA ALA A 45 5.26 -16.85 -7.03
C ALA A 45 6.52 -16.50 -6.24
N GLU A 46 6.93 -15.23 -6.25
CA GLU A 46 8.08 -14.74 -5.48
C GLU A 46 7.85 -14.85 -3.97
N LEU A 47 6.67 -14.45 -3.47
CA LEU A 47 6.30 -14.57 -2.06
C LEU A 47 6.31 -16.03 -1.60
N LEU A 48 5.72 -16.95 -2.38
CA LEU A 48 5.71 -18.37 -2.03
C LEU A 48 7.12 -18.97 -2.08
N ALA A 49 7.96 -18.53 -3.03
CA ALA A 49 9.36 -18.94 -3.07
C ALA A 49 10.17 -18.36 -1.89
N GLU A 50 9.87 -17.15 -1.41
CA GLU A 50 10.43 -16.59 -0.18
C GLU A 50 10.06 -17.47 1.03
N VAL A 51 8.79 -17.83 1.16
CA VAL A 51 8.26 -18.68 2.24
C VAL A 51 8.89 -20.08 2.20
N ASP A 52 9.03 -20.69 1.02
CA ASP A 52 9.64 -22.03 0.86
C ASP A 52 11.14 -22.03 1.19
N ARG A 53 11.86 -20.97 0.77
CA ARG A 53 13.29 -20.81 1.06
C ARG A 53 13.57 -20.54 2.54
N ALA A 54 12.56 -20.14 3.34
CA ALA A 54 12.74 -19.83 4.75
C ALA A 54 13.27 -21.05 5.52
N THR A 55 14.57 -21.03 5.81
CA THR A 55 15.25 -22.20 6.36
C THR A 55 14.91 -22.42 7.83
N ARG A 56 14.98 -23.68 8.29
CA ARG A 56 14.86 -23.99 9.73
C ARG A 56 15.86 -23.22 10.61
N ARG A 57 16.97 -22.72 10.05
CA ARG A 57 17.96 -21.93 10.77
C ARG A 57 17.45 -20.53 11.07
N ASP A 58 16.73 -19.90 10.14
CA ASP A 58 16.20 -18.55 10.33
C ASP A 58 15.04 -18.55 11.34
N ARG A 59 14.21 -19.60 11.31
CA ARG A 59 13.15 -19.85 12.31
C ARG A 59 13.65 -19.98 13.76
N ARG A 60 14.91 -20.41 13.94
CA ARG A 60 15.53 -20.57 15.27
C ARG A 60 16.13 -19.29 15.82
N ARG A 61 16.30 -18.25 14.99
CA ARG A 61 16.81 -16.96 15.47
C ARG A 61 15.73 -16.29 16.31
N PRO A 62 16.10 -15.59 17.41
CA PRO A 62 15.17 -14.72 18.11
C PRO A 62 14.55 -13.71 17.15
N ALA A 63 13.28 -13.31 17.37
CA ALA A 63 12.64 -12.31 16.53
C ALA A 63 13.43 -10.99 16.49
N ALA A 64 14.06 -10.63 17.61
CA ALA A 64 14.94 -9.46 17.75
C ALA A 64 16.28 -9.53 17.00
N ALA A 65 16.58 -10.62 16.27
CA ALA A 65 17.83 -10.72 15.52
C ALA A 65 17.92 -9.66 14.40
N ASN A 66 19.14 -9.23 14.09
CA ASN A 66 19.44 -8.32 12.97
C ASN A 66 19.38 -9.06 11.63
N VAL A 67 18.17 -9.48 11.28
CA VAL A 67 17.79 -10.01 9.97
C VAL A 67 16.76 -9.03 9.39
N SER A 68 16.88 -8.73 8.10
CA SER A 68 15.97 -7.82 7.40
C SER A 68 15.93 -8.20 5.93
N GLY A 69 14.91 -7.73 5.21
CA GLY A 69 14.69 -8.01 3.80
C GLY A 69 13.35 -7.46 3.35
N SER A 70 12.58 -8.30 2.65
CA SER A 70 11.20 -7.95 2.31
C SER A 70 10.37 -7.83 3.60
N TRP A 71 9.74 -6.67 3.79
CA TRP A 71 8.90 -6.38 4.96
C TRP A 71 7.49 -5.88 4.56
N TRP A 72 7.29 -5.61 3.28
CA TRP A 72 6.04 -5.10 2.71
C TRP A 72 4.89 -6.08 2.83
N SER A 73 3.71 -5.54 3.10
CA SER A 73 2.41 -6.22 2.97
C SER A 73 1.48 -5.54 1.96
N THR A 74 1.85 -4.36 1.46
CA THR A 74 1.15 -3.64 0.39
C THR A 74 1.00 -4.50 -0.90
N PRO A 75 0.00 -4.22 -1.77
CA PRO A 75 -0.05 -4.77 -3.12
C PRO A 75 1.27 -4.55 -3.88
N PRO A 76 1.67 -5.48 -4.77
CA PRO A 76 2.98 -5.44 -5.42
C PRO A 76 3.23 -4.14 -6.19
N SER A 77 4.49 -3.70 -6.15
CA SER A 77 4.99 -2.67 -7.05
C SER A 77 4.78 -3.11 -8.51
N GLY A 78 4.34 -2.18 -9.35
CA GLY A 78 3.99 -2.44 -10.73
C GLY A 78 2.49 -2.45 -11.02
N LEU A 79 1.63 -2.50 -9.99
CA LEU A 79 0.22 -2.20 -10.17
C LEU A 79 0.00 -0.70 -10.37
N LEU A 80 -1.06 -0.35 -11.10
CA LEU A 80 -1.53 1.03 -11.14
C LEU A 80 -2.08 1.38 -9.76
N THR A 81 -1.54 2.45 -9.19
CA THR A 81 -2.01 3.02 -7.93
C THR A 81 -2.52 4.44 -8.15
N THR A 82 -3.58 4.81 -7.46
CA THR A 82 -4.11 6.17 -7.40
C THR A 82 -4.28 6.61 -5.95
N THR A 83 -4.24 7.91 -5.70
CA THR A 83 -4.59 8.48 -4.40
C THR A 83 -5.59 9.62 -4.59
N PRO A 84 -6.42 9.93 -3.58
CA PRO A 84 -7.23 11.13 -3.63
C PRO A 84 -6.36 12.37 -3.44
N SER A 85 -6.95 13.54 -3.68
CA SER A 85 -6.43 14.83 -3.23
C SER A 85 -7.27 15.34 -2.05
N THR A 86 -6.67 16.23 -1.25
CA THR A 86 -7.43 17.04 -0.29
C THR A 86 -7.98 18.28 -1.00
N GLY A 87 -9.27 18.57 -0.82
CA GLY A 87 -9.88 19.77 -1.42
C GLY A 87 -10.22 19.58 -2.91
N ASP A 88 -9.90 20.58 -3.73
CA ASP A 88 -10.26 20.65 -5.15
C ASP A 88 -9.21 20.06 -6.11
N GLY A 89 -8.08 19.58 -5.59
CA GLY A 89 -6.99 19.03 -6.41
C GLY A 89 -5.84 19.99 -6.67
N ALA A 90 -5.94 21.27 -6.29
CA ALA A 90 -4.93 22.29 -6.60
C ALA A 90 -3.55 21.98 -6.00
N ASP A 91 -3.51 21.34 -4.83
CA ASP A 91 -2.26 20.97 -4.15
C ASP A 91 -1.73 19.59 -4.59
N GLY A 92 -2.31 18.98 -5.62
CA GLY A 92 -1.93 17.63 -6.06
C GLY A 92 -2.48 16.52 -5.15
N SER A 93 -2.04 15.29 -5.38
CA SER A 93 -2.58 14.09 -4.70
C SER A 93 -1.88 13.79 -3.38
N ILE A 94 -2.50 13.03 -2.48
CA ILE A 94 -1.84 12.54 -1.25
C ILE A 94 -0.56 11.75 -1.59
N GLY A 95 -0.58 10.99 -2.68
CA GLY A 95 0.56 10.22 -3.16
C GLY A 95 1.75 11.07 -3.63
N LEU A 96 1.58 12.37 -3.82
CA LEU A 96 2.69 13.31 -4.05
C LEU A 96 3.42 13.67 -2.73
N TRP A 97 2.67 13.79 -1.64
CA TRP A 97 3.16 14.36 -0.37
C TRP A 97 3.52 13.34 0.69
N ALA A 98 2.86 12.17 0.68
CA ALA A 98 2.85 11.25 1.82
C ALA A 98 3.36 9.84 1.47
N VAL A 99 4.32 9.71 0.56
CA VAL A 99 4.91 8.41 0.19
C VAL A 99 5.62 7.78 1.39
N GLU A 100 5.24 6.55 1.76
CA GLU A 100 5.81 5.86 2.94
C GLU A 100 7.28 5.47 2.72
N ASP A 101 7.61 4.93 1.54
CA ASP A 101 8.95 4.44 1.16
C ASP A 101 9.55 5.24 -0.01
N GLY A 102 9.68 6.56 0.16
CA GLY A 102 10.23 7.44 -0.87
C GLY A 102 11.75 7.29 -1.09
N PHE A 103 12.20 7.38 -2.33
CA PHE A 103 13.62 7.27 -2.71
C PHE A 103 14.29 8.63 -3.02
N GLY A 104 13.77 9.72 -2.44
CA GLY A 104 14.32 11.06 -2.64
C GLY A 104 14.01 11.67 -4.01
N TRP A 105 12.89 11.29 -4.62
CA TRP A 105 12.45 11.84 -5.91
C TRP A 105 12.19 13.34 -5.83
N GLU A 106 12.66 14.07 -6.84
CA GLU A 106 12.54 15.54 -6.94
C GLU A 106 11.60 15.98 -8.07
N HIS A 107 11.21 15.04 -8.95
CA HIS A 107 10.32 15.28 -10.07
C HIS A 107 9.21 14.23 -10.12
N ALA A 108 8.00 14.69 -10.42
CA ALA A 108 6.83 13.84 -10.55
C ALA A 108 5.90 14.34 -11.66
N THR A 109 5.05 13.45 -12.15
CA THR A 109 3.88 13.79 -12.97
C THR A 109 2.63 13.37 -12.24
N VAL A 110 1.66 14.27 -12.12
CA VAL A 110 0.36 14.02 -11.48
C VAL A 110 -0.72 14.09 -12.54
N ALA A 111 -1.43 12.99 -12.78
CA ALA A 111 -2.50 12.90 -13.77
C ALA A 111 -3.82 12.57 -13.08
N ALA A 112 -4.90 13.26 -13.45
CA ALA A 112 -6.25 12.89 -13.01
C ALA A 112 -6.58 11.46 -13.45
N ALA A 113 -7.15 10.67 -12.56
CA ALA A 113 -7.52 9.28 -12.80
C ALA A 113 -9.04 9.13 -12.64
N THR A 114 -9.70 8.59 -13.66
CA THR A 114 -11.15 8.32 -13.63
C THR A 114 -11.38 6.82 -13.49
N PRO A 115 -11.80 6.34 -12.30
CA PRO A 115 -12.16 4.95 -12.08
C PRO A 115 -13.26 4.45 -13.04
N PRO A 116 -13.23 3.17 -13.45
CA PRO A 116 -14.34 2.57 -14.19
C PRO A 116 -15.64 2.64 -13.40
N THR A 117 -16.75 2.90 -14.11
CA THR A 117 -18.08 2.84 -13.48
C THR A 117 -18.36 1.43 -12.99
N GLY A 118 -18.77 1.30 -11.73
CA GLY A 118 -19.10 0.01 -11.13
C GLY A 118 -17.90 -0.80 -10.63
N ALA A 119 -16.69 -0.22 -10.58
CA ALA A 119 -15.53 -0.87 -9.99
C ALA A 119 -15.81 -1.32 -8.54
N ARG A 120 -15.48 -2.58 -8.24
CA ARG A 120 -15.60 -3.18 -6.91
C ARG A 120 -14.34 -2.85 -6.11
N VAL A 121 -14.44 -1.87 -5.23
CA VAL A 121 -13.31 -1.44 -4.38
C VAL A 121 -13.49 -1.97 -2.98
N LEU A 122 -12.55 -2.79 -2.51
CA LEU A 122 -12.45 -3.17 -1.10
C LEU A 122 -11.84 -2.00 -0.32
N VAL A 123 -12.50 -1.55 0.76
CA VAL A 123 -12.01 -0.45 1.59
C VAL A 123 -11.47 -0.97 2.91
N VAL A 124 -10.22 -0.63 3.23
CA VAL A 124 -9.58 -0.86 4.52
C VAL A 124 -9.55 0.48 5.27
N ASP A 125 -10.49 0.65 6.20
CA ASP A 125 -10.65 1.91 6.96
C ASP A 125 -10.16 1.84 8.42
N ASP A 126 -9.85 0.64 8.90
CA ASP A 126 -9.35 0.39 10.25
C ASP A 126 -8.66 -0.99 10.37
N ALA A 127 -8.23 -1.31 11.59
CA ALA A 127 -7.62 -2.60 11.92
C ALA A 127 -8.58 -3.79 11.69
N ALA A 128 -9.89 -3.62 11.87
CA ALA A 128 -10.85 -4.70 11.65
C ALA A 128 -11.00 -5.02 10.15
N GLY A 129 -10.99 -4.01 9.29
CA GLY A 129 -10.96 -4.16 7.83
C GLY A 129 -9.70 -4.89 7.36
N TRP A 130 -8.53 -4.53 7.92
CA TRP A 130 -7.28 -5.24 7.63
C TRP A 130 -7.31 -6.69 8.13
N ALA A 131 -7.79 -6.93 9.36
CA ALA A 131 -7.94 -8.27 9.91
C ALA A 131 -8.89 -9.14 9.07
N HIS A 132 -10.00 -8.57 8.57
CA HIS A 132 -10.92 -9.27 7.68
C HIS A 132 -10.24 -9.70 6.38
N LEU A 133 -9.52 -8.78 5.74
CA LEU A 133 -8.77 -9.04 4.52
C LEU A 133 -7.75 -10.17 4.72
N CYS A 134 -6.92 -10.07 5.76
CA CYS A 134 -5.93 -11.09 6.11
C CYS A 134 -6.55 -12.44 6.47
N ARG A 135 -7.75 -12.46 7.08
CA ARG A 135 -8.42 -13.72 7.44
C ARG A 135 -8.98 -14.45 6.23
N ARG A 136 -9.50 -13.71 5.24
CA ARG A 136 -10.19 -14.28 4.08
C ARG A 136 -9.22 -14.69 2.98
N TRP A 137 -8.18 -13.91 2.74
CA TRP A 137 -7.15 -14.18 1.74
C TRP A 137 -5.78 -14.11 2.42
N SER A 138 -5.28 -15.23 2.94
CA SER A 138 -4.09 -15.26 3.79
C SER A 138 -2.90 -15.97 3.14
N VAL A 139 -1.71 -15.40 3.28
CA VAL A 139 -0.43 -16.12 3.11
C VAL A 139 0.34 -16.10 4.44
N ASP A 140 0.77 -17.27 4.91
CA ASP A 140 1.63 -17.39 6.11
C ASP A 140 3.05 -16.91 5.77
N VAL A 141 3.50 -15.89 6.49
CA VAL A 141 4.83 -15.27 6.35
C VAL A 141 5.62 -15.31 7.66
N SER A 142 5.22 -16.17 8.60
CA SER A 142 5.81 -16.28 9.94
C SER A 142 7.30 -16.59 9.93
N ASP A 143 7.76 -17.29 8.88
CA ASP A 143 9.14 -17.74 8.76
C ASP A 143 10.02 -16.81 7.93
N THR A 144 9.48 -15.73 7.36
CA THR A 144 10.24 -14.83 6.48
C THR A 144 10.88 -13.65 7.23
N THR A 145 11.63 -12.80 6.52
CA THR A 145 12.27 -11.60 7.11
C THR A 145 11.25 -10.66 7.77
N ARG A 146 9.99 -10.69 7.32
CA ARG A 146 8.85 -9.98 7.93
C ARG A 146 8.75 -10.20 9.43
N ARG A 147 8.98 -11.41 9.94
CA ARG A 147 8.95 -11.67 11.39
C ARG A 147 9.91 -10.76 12.16
N HIS A 148 11.10 -10.52 11.62
CA HIS A 148 12.13 -9.71 12.27
C HIS A 148 11.83 -8.22 12.15
N ASP A 149 11.45 -7.77 10.96
CA ASP A 149 11.15 -6.36 10.73
C ASP A 149 9.85 -5.94 11.45
N TRP A 150 8.81 -6.77 11.42
CA TRP A 150 7.55 -6.51 12.13
C TRP A 150 7.71 -6.62 13.65
N TYR A 151 8.60 -7.46 14.16
CA TYR A 151 8.93 -7.46 15.58
C TYR A 151 9.51 -6.12 16.05
N ARG A 152 10.30 -5.42 15.23
CA ARG A 152 10.91 -4.12 15.61
C ARG A 152 9.87 -3.02 15.81
N THR A 153 8.77 -3.03 15.07
CA THR A 153 7.72 -2.01 15.17
C THR A 153 6.59 -2.42 16.12
N THR A 154 6.30 -3.72 16.24
CA THR A 154 5.17 -4.22 17.05
C THR A 154 5.54 -4.83 18.40
N GLY A 155 6.78 -5.29 18.58
CA GLY A 155 7.20 -6.10 19.73
C GLY A 155 6.62 -7.52 19.79
N ARG A 156 5.80 -7.95 18.81
CA ARG A 156 5.17 -9.28 18.80
C ARG A 156 6.08 -10.32 18.17
N ASP A 157 6.29 -11.44 18.87
CA ASP A 157 6.87 -12.67 18.30
C ASP A 157 5.78 -13.75 18.23
N GLY A 158 5.26 -13.98 17.04
CA GLY A 158 4.11 -14.87 16.83
C GLY A 158 3.92 -15.21 15.36
N ARG A 159 2.74 -15.75 15.03
CA ARG A 159 2.40 -16.06 13.63
C ARG A 159 1.99 -14.81 12.90
N TRP A 160 2.48 -14.70 11.68
CA TRP A 160 2.31 -13.55 10.81
C TRP A 160 1.68 -13.96 9.49
N VAL A 161 0.68 -13.20 9.06
CA VAL A 161 0.05 -13.35 7.76
C VAL A 161 0.04 -12.02 7.01
N THR A 162 0.01 -12.11 5.68
CA THR A 162 -0.22 -10.99 4.77
C THR A 162 -1.39 -11.33 3.84
N PRO A 163 -2.11 -10.35 3.26
CA PRO A 163 -3.13 -10.64 2.27
C PRO A 163 -2.59 -11.36 1.04
N ASP A 164 -3.35 -12.32 0.52
CA ASP A 164 -3.14 -12.89 -0.82
C ASP A 164 -3.81 -12.03 -1.88
N TRP A 165 -3.06 -11.10 -2.48
CA TRP A 165 -3.59 -10.15 -3.45
C TRP A 165 -4.17 -10.79 -4.71
N VAL A 166 -3.71 -12.00 -5.09
CA VAL A 166 -4.31 -12.74 -6.21
C VAL A 166 -5.74 -13.15 -5.86
N GLY A 167 -5.95 -13.67 -4.65
CA GLY A 167 -7.29 -14.05 -4.19
C GLY A 167 -8.23 -12.86 -4.04
N VAL A 168 -7.72 -11.72 -3.59
CA VAL A 168 -8.51 -10.48 -3.52
C VAL A 168 -8.97 -10.02 -4.91
N ALA A 169 -8.09 -10.14 -5.91
CA ALA A 169 -8.37 -9.76 -7.30
C ALA A 169 -9.47 -10.59 -7.98
N GLU A 170 -9.80 -11.77 -7.44
CA GLU A 170 -10.93 -12.58 -7.94
C GLU A 170 -12.28 -11.92 -7.64
N GLU A 171 -12.35 -11.11 -6.58
CA GLU A 171 -13.59 -10.53 -6.07
C GLU A 171 -13.66 -9.01 -6.14
N TYR A 172 -12.51 -8.34 -6.19
CA TYR A 172 -12.40 -6.88 -6.19
C TYR A 172 -11.48 -6.41 -7.29
N ASP A 173 -11.84 -5.29 -7.90
CA ASP A 173 -11.06 -4.67 -8.97
C ASP A 173 -9.94 -3.80 -8.38
N ALA A 174 -10.11 -3.33 -7.14
CA ALA A 174 -9.11 -2.55 -6.41
C ALA A 174 -9.26 -2.70 -4.88
N VAL A 175 -8.19 -2.34 -4.16
CA VAL A 175 -8.20 -2.17 -2.71
C VAL A 175 -7.75 -0.76 -2.35
N HIS A 176 -8.51 -0.09 -1.49
CA HIS A 176 -8.22 1.25 -1.00
C HIS A 176 -7.92 1.24 0.50
N LEU A 177 -6.72 1.70 0.87
CA LEU A 177 -6.37 1.99 2.25
C LEU A 177 -6.67 3.45 2.55
N THR A 178 -7.62 3.72 3.44
CA THR A 178 -7.94 5.12 3.79
C THR A 178 -6.82 5.74 4.62
N VAL A 179 -6.73 7.08 4.60
CA VAL A 179 -5.79 7.80 5.48
C VAL A 179 -6.09 7.51 6.95
N ARG A 180 -7.37 7.40 7.30
CA ARG A 180 -7.83 7.05 8.65
C ARG A 180 -7.37 5.65 9.06
N GLY A 181 -7.53 4.67 8.19
CA GLY A 181 -7.10 3.29 8.42
C GLY A 181 -5.60 3.19 8.59
N TRP A 182 -4.86 3.89 7.74
CA TRP A 182 -3.41 3.99 7.84
C TRP A 182 -2.99 4.59 9.21
N LEU A 183 -3.52 5.76 9.59
CA LEU A 183 -3.18 6.40 10.87
C LEU A 183 -3.51 5.56 12.11
N ARG A 184 -4.53 4.69 12.01
CA ARG A 184 -4.98 3.87 13.14
C ARG A 184 -4.25 2.54 13.27
N ALA A 185 -3.71 1.99 12.17
CA ALA A 185 -3.29 0.60 12.14
C ALA A 185 -1.91 0.36 11.48
N ALA A 186 -1.40 1.27 10.65
CA ALA A 186 -0.09 1.11 10.01
C ALA A 186 1.02 0.94 11.04
N GLY A 187 1.93 -0.01 10.80
CA GLY A 187 3.02 -0.37 11.72
C GLY A 187 2.58 -1.04 13.03
N THR A 188 1.30 -1.26 13.28
CA THR A 188 0.83 -1.96 14.49
C THR A 188 0.60 -3.45 14.24
N ALA A 189 0.66 -4.28 15.30
CA ALA A 189 0.20 -5.66 15.23
C ALA A 189 -1.33 -5.69 15.23
N VAL A 190 -1.91 -5.97 14.06
CA VAL A 190 -3.35 -6.18 13.92
C VAL A 190 -3.65 -7.65 14.13
N GLU A 191 -4.36 -7.97 15.22
CA GLU A 191 -4.80 -9.35 15.48
C GLU A 191 -5.79 -9.81 14.40
N VAL A 192 -5.43 -10.88 13.71
CA VAL A 192 -6.29 -11.53 12.71
C VAL A 192 -7.13 -12.56 13.44
N ASP A 193 -6.55 -13.47 14.20
CA ASP A 193 -7.26 -14.43 15.04
C ASP A 193 -6.46 -14.72 16.32
N ASP A 194 -6.85 -15.75 17.08
CA ASP A 194 -6.20 -16.14 18.34
C ASP A 194 -4.69 -16.41 18.21
N ARG A 195 -4.18 -16.63 16.98
CA ARG A 195 -2.78 -17.00 16.73
C ARG A 195 -2.10 -16.08 15.74
N ASN A 196 -2.80 -15.63 14.72
CA ASN A 196 -2.25 -14.88 13.59
C ASN A 196 -2.45 -13.38 13.78
N ALA A 197 -1.43 -12.61 13.43
CA ALA A 197 -1.50 -11.16 13.27
C ALA A 197 -0.99 -10.76 11.88
N GLY A 198 -1.30 -9.54 11.45
CA GLY A 198 -0.73 -8.92 10.26
C GLY A 198 -0.33 -7.48 10.55
N VAL A 199 0.47 -6.90 9.66
CA VAL A 199 0.91 -5.50 9.74
C VAL A 199 0.64 -4.83 8.40
N ILE A 200 0.06 -3.62 8.40
CA ILE A 200 0.04 -2.77 7.21
C ILE A 200 1.42 -2.11 7.13
N ALA A 201 2.19 -2.46 6.11
CA ALA A 201 3.61 -2.17 5.99
C ALA A 201 3.97 -1.70 4.57
N GLY A 202 4.53 -0.49 4.46
CA GLY A 202 4.98 0.13 3.23
C GLY A 202 3.84 0.49 2.27
N TRP A 203 2.69 0.91 2.81
CA TRP A 203 1.52 1.28 2.03
C TRP A 203 1.19 2.76 2.22
N THR A 204 1.55 3.57 1.23
CA THR A 204 1.22 4.99 1.18
C THR A 204 -0.27 5.26 1.53
N PRO A 205 -0.57 6.16 2.48
CA PRO A 205 -1.93 6.46 2.93
C PRO A 205 -2.82 6.96 1.78
N GLY A 206 -4.10 6.59 1.82
CA GLY A 206 -5.08 6.98 0.79
C GLY A 206 -4.92 6.23 -0.53
N THR A 207 -3.99 5.27 -0.64
CA THR A 207 -3.72 4.59 -1.90
C THR A 207 -4.80 3.56 -2.23
N THR A 208 -5.32 3.69 -3.45
CA THR A 208 -6.08 2.67 -4.17
C THR A 208 -5.14 1.91 -5.09
N ALA A 209 -4.94 0.61 -4.84
CA ALA A 209 -4.20 -0.29 -5.72
C ALA A 209 -5.19 -1.05 -6.63
N TRP A 210 -5.01 -0.93 -7.94
CA TRP A 210 -5.87 -1.56 -8.94
C TRP A 210 -5.33 -2.94 -9.28
N LEU A 211 -6.11 -3.97 -8.92
CA LEU A 211 -5.72 -5.38 -8.96
C LEU A 211 -6.06 -6.05 -10.31
N THR A 212 -6.78 -5.35 -11.18
CA THR A 212 -7.23 -5.84 -12.49
C THR A 212 -6.94 -4.82 -13.58
N ASP A 213 -7.00 -5.26 -14.84
CA ASP A 213 -6.81 -4.38 -16.00
C ASP A 213 -8.01 -3.44 -16.23
N ALA A 214 -9.14 -3.68 -15.56
CA ALA A 214 -10.24 -2.73 -15.43
C ALA A 214 -9.84 -1.60 -14.46
N SER A 215 -8.89 -0.79 -14.91
CA SER A 215 -8.22 0.25 -14.13
C SER A 215 -8.61 1.66 -14.62
N PRO A 216 -8.28 2.73 -13.88
CA PRO A 216 -8.66 4.09 -14.21
C PRO A 216 -8.05 4.56 -15.53
N SER A 217 -8.83 5.30 -16.31
CA SER A 217 -8.27 6.08 -17.42
C SER A 217 -7.53 7.29 -16.87
N LEU A 218 -6.33 7.55 -17.37
CA LEU A 218 -5.50 8.68 -16.97
C LEU A 218 -5.67 9.87 -17.93
N GLY A 219 -5.80 11.06 -17.37
CA GLY A 219 -5.79 12.32 -18.11
C GLY A 219 -4.38 12.78 -18.48
N SER A 220 -4.26 14.05 -18.91
CA SER A 220 -2.96 14.68 -19.09
C SER A 220 -2.24 14.82 -17.76
N GLY A 221 -0.95 14.50 -17.75
CA GLY A 221 -0.09 14.68 -16.59
C GLY A 221 0.40 16.11 -16.46
N GLU A 222 0.31 16.65 -15.25
CA GLU A 222 0.91 17.92 -14.85
C GLU A 222 2.29 17.65 -14.22
N PRO A 223 3.35 18.37 -14.62
CA PRO A 223 4.68 18.22 -14.03
C PRO A 223 4.78 18.93 -12.67
N TRP A 224 5.46 18.28 -11.73
CA TRP A 224 5.75 18.79 -10.40
C TRP A 224 7.23 18.66 -10.09
N SER A 225 7.80 19.67 -9.44
CA SER A 225 9.17 19.68 -8.95
C SER A 225 9.23 20.00 -7.47
N ARG A 226 10.22 19.42 -6.77
CA ARG A 226 10.47 19.65 -5.35
C ARG A 226 11.64 20.62 -5.18
N ARG A 227 11.43 21.77 -4.54
CA ARG A 227 12.49 22.78 -4.34
C ARG A 227 13.34 22.49 -3.11
N GLY A 228 14.11 21.42 -3.13
CA GLY A 228 14.90 20.97 -1.98
C GLY A 228 14.03 20.34 -0.89
N HIS A 229 14.68 19.78 0.14
CA HIS A 229 14.03 18.85 1.08
C HIS A 229 12.84 19.46 1.86
N ASP A 230 12.89 20.77 2.13
CA ASP A 230 11.94 21.46 3.02
C ASP A 230 10.94 22.38 2.30
N ALA A 231 11.10 22.64 0.99
CA ALA A 231 10.31 23.68 0.31
C ALA A 231 9.07 23.17 -0.45
N GLY A 232 8.66 21.92 -0.22
CA GLY A 232 7.45 21.34 -0.80
C GLY A 232 7.51 21.12 -2.31
N TRP A 233 6.42 20.59 -2.87
CA TRP A 233 6.21 20.39 -4.30
C TRP A 233 5.52 21.60 -4.93
N THR A 234 5.92 21.96 -6.15
CA THR A 234 5.30 23.02 -6.94
C THR A 234 5.10 22.54 -8.38
N THR A 235 4.03 23.00 -9.02
CA THR A 235 3.85 22.86 -10.47
C THR A 235 4.90 23.71 -11.20
N ASP A 236 5.43 23.19 -12.31
CA ASP A 236 6.36 23.93 -13.17
C ASP A 236 5.65 24.95 -14.09
#